data_AF-A0A968W7V2-F1
#
_entry.id   AF-A0A968W7V2-F1
#
_cell.length_a   1.000
_cell.length_b   1.000
_cell.length_c   1.000
_cell.angle_alpha   90.00
_cell.angle_beta   90.00
_cell.angle_gamma   90.00
#
_symmetry.space_group_name_H-M   'P 1'
#
loop_
_entity.id
_entity.type
_entity.pdbx_description
1 polymer ?
#
loop_
_entity_poly.entity_id
_entity_poly.type
_entity_poly.pdbx_seq_one_letter_code
_entity_poly.pdbx_strand_id
1 'polypeptide(L)'
;MSSVSNIKWTGVRSSPYGIEPFPQPEYWNKAMKTMTGYFSGSIPVAVWGIGEIIFDDTNSGMKMGFPNPAGKYNDDNGKIRFSEEDKYEKYFSYFDSQGIQVFLQVESGFADIGLLIDATFQQYGHHPSIIGFGVDVEWYRSKCDGCKNEPVTDELAKVWEEKVKSYNHSYQLFLKHYDKFQLPPTYRGDIIFIDDTQKFSSYEEFLNEMIDFADYFGTNSVMFQIGYKSDKPWWEQLPQPIPQKIGQDLAQKSSNRDVGVIWVDFTLKEIIP
;
A
#
# COMPACT_ATOMS: atom_id res chain seq x y z
N MET A 1 29.28 -11.38 -9.20
CA MET A 1 28.12 -12.31 -9.21
C MET A 1 27.06 -11.68 -8.33
N SER A 2 26.00 -11.13 -8.94
CA SER A 2 24.89 -10.53 -8.19
C SER A 2 24.23 -11.64 -7.38
N SER A 3 24.28 -11.58 -6.05
CA SER A 3 23.35 -12.37 -5.23
C SER A 3 21.95 -12.07 -5.73
N VAL A 4 21.15 -13.11 -5.94
CA VAL A 4 19.72 -12.94 -6.21
C VAL A 4 19.16 -12.17 -5.02
N SER A 5 18.68 -10.95 -5.27
CA SER A 5 18.04 -10.13 -4.26
C SER A 5 16.73 -10.79 -3.85
N ASN A 6 16.41 -10.84 -2.56
CA ASN A 6 15.09 -11.22 -2.04
C ASN A 6 14.01 -10.15 -2.32
N ILE A 7 14.35 -9.09 -3.07
CA ILE A 7 13.39 -8.09 -3.55
C ILE A 7 12.53 -8.70 -4.65
N LYS A 8 11.29 -9.00 -4.29
CA LYS A 8 10.27 -9.56 -5.17
C LYS A 8 9.41 -8.47 -5.81
N TRP A 9 9.11 -7.41 -5.08
CA TRP A 9 8.25 -6.32 -5.57
C TRP A 9 8.93 -4.97 -5.45
N THR A 10 8.69 -4.12 -6.44
CA THR A 10 9.21 -2.75 -6.45
C THR A 10 8.22 -1.84 -7.12
N GLY A 11 8.03 -0.65 -6.59
CA GLY A 11 7.22 0.33 -7.29
C GLY A 11 6.87 1.51 -6.41
N VAL A 12 5.63 1.95 -6.51
CA VAL A 12 5.21 3.23 -5.93
C VAL A 12 3.87 3.12 -5.23
N ARG A 13 3.67 3.98 -4.24
CA ARG A 13 2.37 4.20 -3.61
C ARG A 13 1.75 5.47 -4.16
N SER A 14 0.44 5.46 -4.37
CA SER A 14 -0.36 6.61 -4.78
C SER A 14 -1.45 6.91 -3.75
N SER A 15 -1.66 8.18 -3.42
CA SER A 15 -2.92 8.68 -2.84
C SER A 15 -3.47 9.86 -3.62
N PRO A 16 -4.78 10.13 -3.51
CA PRO A 16 -5.40 11.30 -4.13
C PRO A 16 -4.84 12.65 -3.63
N TYR A 17 -4.07 12.67 -2.53
CA TYR A 17 -3.60 13.88 -1.87
C TYR A 17 -2.06 13.99 -1.78
N GLY A 18 -1.30 13.00 -2.28
CA GLY A 18 0.15 12.99 -2.09
C GLY A 18 0.95 13.77 -3.14
N ILE A 19 0.54 13.71 -4.41
CA ILE A 19 1.23 14.38 -5.53
C ILE A 19 0.27 15.24 -6.35
N GLU A 20 0.63 16.53 -6.54
CA GLU A 20 -0.17 17.50 -7.29
C GLU A 20 0.65 18.20 -8.39
N PRO A 21 0.15 18.34 -9.64
CA PRO A 21 -1.05 17.68 -10.15
C PRO A 21 -0.90 16.16 -10.17
N PHE A 22 -2.02 15.45 -10.00
CA PHE A 22 -2.03 13.98 -10.06
C PHE A 22 -1.53 13.51 -11.45
N PRO A 23 -0.41 12.75 -11.52
CA PRO A 23 0.22 12.41 -12.79
C PRO A 23 -0.67 11.54 -13.69
N GLN A 24 -0.45 11.62 -15.01
CA GLN A 24 -1.11 10.73 -15.99
C GLN A 24 -0.54 9.30 -15.92
N PRO A 25 -1.27 8.29 -16.47
CA PRO A 25 -0.86 6.89 -16.39
C PRO A 25 0.58 6.60 -16.86
N GLU A 26 1.05 7.29 -17.90
CA GLU A 26 2.40 7.13 -18.45
C GLU A 26 3.49 7.52 -17.44
N TYR A 27 3.25 8.56 -16.63
CA TYR A 27 4.19 8.99 -15.60
C TYR A 27 4.30 7.95 -14.49
N TRP A 28 3.17 7.41 -14.03
CA TRP A 28 3.15 6.34 -13.04
C TRP A 28 3.85 5.08 -13.55
N ASN A 29 3.63 4.71 -14.81
CA ASN A 29 4.36 3.60 -15.44
C ASN A 29 5.86 3.87 -15.49
N LYS A 30 6.29 5.06 -15.94
CA LYS A 30 7.72 5.44 -15.94
C LYS A 30 8.31 5.32 -14.53
N ALA A 31 7.59 5.78 -13.50
CA ALA A 31 8.02 5.71 -12.12
C ALA A 31 8.22 4.26 -11.66
N MET A 32 7.22 3.40 -11.86
CA MET A 32 7.29 1.98 -11.49
C MET A 32 8.37 1.22 -12.27
N LYS A 33 8.54 1.49 -13.57
CA LYS A 33 9.60 0.88 -14.38
C LYS A 33 10.98 1.35 -13.96
N THR A 34 11.12 2.61 -13.55
CA THR A 34 12.38 3.12 -12.97
C THR A 34 12.71 2.38 -11.67
N MET A 35 11.76 2.29 -10.73
CA MET A 35 11.92 1.56 -9.48
C MET A 35 12.29 0.08 -9.71
N THR A 36 11.61 -0.57 -10.64
CA THR A 36 11.87 -1.98 -11.01
C THR A 36 13.22 -2.15 -11.71
N GLY A 37 13.65 -1.18 -12.52
CA GLY A 37 14.95 -1.20 -13.20
C GLY A 37 16.14 -1.25 -12.24
N TYR A 38 15.97 -0.82 -10.98
CA TYR A 38 17.01 -0.92 -9.94
C TYR A 38 17.22 -2.35 -9.42
N PHE A 39 16.26 -3.25 -9.63
CA PHE A 39 16.26 -4.59 -9.03
C PHE A 39 15.86 -5.64 -10.07
N SER A 40 16.87 -6.25 -10.69
CA SER A 40 16.63 -7.26 -11.74
C SER A 40 15.77 -8.42 -11.21
N GLY A 41 14.64 -8.67 -11.90
CA GLY A 41 13.72 -9.75 -11.57
C GLY A 41 12.59 -9.35 -10.61
N SER A 42 12.58 -8.13 -10.06
CA SER A 42 11.44 -7.65 -9.28
C SER A 42 10.22 -7.37 -10.16
N ILE A 43 9.05 -7.44 -9.55
CA ILE A 43 7.76 -7.20 -10.21
C ILE A 43 7.34 -5.74 -9.96
N PRO A 44 6.96 -4.99 -11.01
CA PRO A 44 6.44 -3.62 -10.84
C PRO A 44 5.08 -3.64 -10.14
N VAL A 45 4.98 -2.95 -9.00
CA VAL A 45 3.75 -2.87 -8.18
C VAL A 45 3.30 -1.43 -7.96
N ALA A 46 1.98 -1.22 -8.01
CA ALA A 46 1.31 -0.04 -7.51
C ALA A 46 0.56 -0.37 -6.21
N VAL A 47 0.86 0.34 -5.12
CA VAL A 47 -0.02 0.44 -3.96
C VAL A 47 -0.93 1.65 -4.20
N TRP A 48 -2.17 1.41 -4.60
CA TRP A 48 -3.02 2.47 -5.15
C TRP A 48 -4.18 2.83 -4.22
N GLY A 49 -4.13 4.00 -3.61
CA GLY A 49 -5.22 4.55 -2.81
C GLY A 49 -6.45 4.83 -3.68
N ILE A 50 -7.54 4.14 -3.40
CA ILE A 50 -8.80 4.26 -4.15
C ILE A 50 -9.79 5.27 -3.54
N GLY A 51 -9.28 6.17 -2.71
CA GLY A 51 -10.05 7.24 -2.08
C GLY A 51 -9.31 7.87 -0.92
N GLU A 52 -10.05 8.56 -0.07
CA GLU A 52 -9.51 9.31 1.08
C GLU A 52 -10.40 9.11 2.32
N ILE A 53 -9.78 9.02 3.50
CA ILE A 53 -10.52 9.05 4.76
C ILE A 53 -11.26 10.38 4.93
N ILE A 54 -12.45 10.32 5.54
CA ILE A 54 -13.20 11.48 6.00
C ILE A 54 -13.30 11.41 7.51
N PHE A 55 -12.84 12.45 8.20
CA PHE A 55 -12.94 12.54 9.67
C PHE A 55 -14.25 13.21 10.11
N ASP A 56 -14.98 12.51 10.98
CA ASP A 56 -16.23 12.93 11.60
C ASP A 56 -16.48 12.12 12.90
N ASP A 57 -15.50 12.11 13.82
CA ASP A 57 -15.52 11.30 15.05
C ASP A 57 -15.88 9.82 14.77
N THR A 58 -16.89 9.25 15.42
CA THR A 58 -17.33 7.86 15.20
C THR A 58 -18.13 7.68 13.90
N ASN A 59 -18.43 8.77 13.18
CA ASN A 59 -18.99 8.75 11.83
C ASN A 59 -17.90 8.87 10.75
N SER A 60 -16.62 8.91 11.14
CA SER A 60 -15.52 8.87 10.18
C SER A 60 -15.67 7.68 9.24
N GLY A 61 -15.27 7.86 7.99
CA GLY A 61 -15.45 6.87 6.95
C GLY A 61 -14.50 7.13 5.79
N MET A 62 -14.88 6.74 4.58
CA MET A 62 -14.05 6.92 3.39
C MET A 62 -14.86 7.48 2.23
N LYS A 63 -14.25 8.41 1.48
CA LYS A 63 -14.72 8.83 0.17
C LYS A 63 -13.99 8.04 -0.91
N MET A 64 -14.70 7.15 -1.58
CA MET A 64 -14.23 6.40 -2.73
C MET A 64 -14.08 7.33 -3.94
N GLY A 65 -13.01 7.15 -4.72
CA GLY A 65 -12.74 7.93 -5.93
C GLY A 65 -13.51 7.45 -7.17
N PHE A 66 -14.62 6.74 -6.98
CA PHE A 66 -15.46 6.21 -8.05
C PHE A 66 -16.95 6.18 -7.67
N PRO A 67 -17.86 5.99 -8.64
CA PRO A 67 -19.31 5.91 -8.41
C PRO A 67 -19.75 4.66 -7.68
N ASN A 68 -20.88 4.70 -6.95
CA ASN A 68 -21.42 3.53 -6.25
C ASN A 68 -21.72 2.40 -7.26
N PRO A 69 -20.98 1.28 -7.25
CA PRO A 69 -21.12 0.27 -8.29
C PRO A 69 -22.51 -0.36 -8.24
N ALA A 70 -23.25 -0.20 -9.35
CA ALA A 70 -24.65 -0.60 -9.49
C ALA A 70 -25.60 -0.04 -8.41
N GLY A 71 -25.20 1.03 -7.69
CA GLY A 71 -26.02 1.64 -6.64
C GLY A 71 -26.26 0.75 -5.42
N LYS A 72 -25.41 -0.26 -5.17
CA LYS A 72 -25.67 -1.31 -4.18
C LYS A 72 -25.13 -1.03 -2.78
N TYR A 73 -24.14 -0.15 -2.64
CA TYR A 73 -23.36 -0.05 -1.40
C TYR A 73 -23.78 1.16 -0.55
N ASN A 74 -25.05 1.22 -0.12
CA ASN A 74 -25.58 2.35 0.66
C ASN A 74 -25.82 2.01 2.15
N ASP A 75 -25.55 0.77 2.56
CA ASP A 75 -26.08 0.21 3.82
C ASP A 75 -25.19 0.45 5.05
N ASP A 76 -24.15 1.29 4.95
CA ASP A 76 -23.17 1.48 6.02
C ASP A 76 -23.41 2.71 6.92
N ASN A 77 -24.60 3.31 6.78
CA ASN A 77 -25.00 4.58 7.39
C ASN A 77 -24.16 5.79 6.91
N GLY A 78 -23.71 5.78 5.65
CA GLY A 78 -23.07 6.93 4.99
C GLY A 78 -21.60 7.12 5.34
N LYS A 79 -20.91 6.08 5.82
CA LYS A 79 -19.46 6.08 6.05
C LYS A 79 -18.70 5.81 4.76
N ILE A 80 -19.26 5.08 3.82
CA ILE A 80 -18.77 4.94 2.46
C ILE A 80 -19.50 5.95 1.61
N ARG A 81 -18.74 6.89 1.04
CA ARG A 81 -19.25 7.93 0.14
C ARG A 81 -18.59 7.74 -1.21
N PHE A 82 -19.36 7.87 -2.28
CA PHE A 82 -18.86 7.65 -3.63
C PHE A 82 -18.69 8.99 -4.36
N SER A 83 -17.71 9.03 -5.27
CA SER A 83 -17.56 10.16 -6.19
C SER A 83 -18.53 10.01 -7.37
N GLU A 84 -18.88 11.11 -8.04
CA GLU A 84 -19.77 11.05 -9.21
C GLU A 84 -19.06 10.50 -10.46
N GLU A 85 -17.74 10.69 -10.53
CA GLU A 85 -16.89 10.27 -11.63
C GLU A 85 -15.86 9.25 -11.16
N ASP A 86 -15.47 8.36 -12.07
CA ASP A 86 -14.37 7.43 -11.85
C ASP A 86 -13.03 8.14 -12.08
N LYS A 87 -12.20 8.18 -11.05
CA LYS A 87 -10.87 8.80 -11.10
C LYS A 87 -9.78 7.84 -11.58
N TYR A 88 -9.99 6.52 -11.54
CA TYR A 88 -8.92 5.53 -11.60
C TYR A 88 -8.96 4.54 -12.78
N GLU A 89 -10.11 4.36 -13.45
CA GLU A 89 -10.29 3.39 -14.56
C GLU A 89 -9.21 3.52 -15.65
N LYS A 90 -8.86 4.76 -16.02
CA LYS A 90 -7.84 5.03 -17.04
C LYS A 90 -6.45 4.55 -16.65
N TYR A 91 -6.14 4.48 -15.35
CA TYR A 91 -4.84 4.01 -14.86
C TYR A 91 -4.77 2.49 -14.91
N PHE A 92 -5.79 1.81 -14.41
CA PHE A 92 -5.82 0.35 -14.39
C PHE A 92 -5.92 -0.23 -15.80
N SER A 93 -6.71 0.38 -16.67
CA SER A 93 -6.73 0.06 -18.11
C SER A 93 -5.35 0.18 -18.76
N TYR A 94 -4.58 1.20 -18.38
CA TYR A 94 -3.22 1.36 -18.88
C TYR A 94 -2.28 0.30 -18.27
N PHE A 95 -2.37 0.05 -16.97
CA PHE A 95 -1.51 -0.90 -16.25
C PHE A 95 -1.68 -2.34 -16.70
N ASP A 96 -2.89 -2.74 -17.12
CA ASP A 96 -3.17 -4.05 -17.71
C ASP A 96 -2.22 -4.40 -18.85
N SER A 97 -1.88 -3.42 -19.71
CA SER A 97 -1.01 -3.64 -20.86
C SER A 97 0.48 -3.44 -20.57
N GLN A 98 0.84 -3.02 -19.36
CA GLN A 98 2.24 -2.72 -18.97
C GLN A 98 2.85 -3.78 -18.05
N GLY A 99 2.08 -4.80 -17.67
CA GLY A 99 2.49 -5.83 -16.72
C GLY A 99 2.77 -5.27 -15.33
N ILE A 100 2.03 -4.23 -14.93
CA ILE A 100 2.05 -3.66 -13.58
C ILE A 100 1.02 -4.40 -12.74
N GLN A 101 1.41 -4.81 -11.54
CA GLN A 101 0.50 -5.37 -10.54
C GLN A 101 -0.02 -4.27 -9.62
N VAL A 102 -1.29 -4.34 -9.23
CA VAL A 102 -1.95 -3.30 -8.45
C VAL A 102 -2.61 -3.92 -7.22
N PHE A 103 -2.32 -3.34 -6.07
CA PHE A 103 -3.13 -3.49 -4.86
C PHE A 103 -4.02 -2.26 -4.67
N LEU A 104 -5.30 -2.49 -4.46
CA LEU A 104 -6.28 -1.43 -4.23
C LEU A 104 -6.38 -1.14 -2.72
N GLN A 105 -5.89 0.02 -2.27
CA GLN A 105 -5.77 0.38 -0.86
C GLN A 105 -6.91 1.28 -0.38
N VAL A 106 -7.42 1.01 0.82
CA VAL A 106 -8.39 1.85 1.54
C VAL A 106 -7.84 2.45 2.84
N GLU A 107 -8.43 3.59 3.23
CA GLU A 107 -8.20 4.33 4.48
C GLU A 107 -9.58 4.47 5.16
N SER A 108 -9.98 3.45 5.92
CA SER A 108 -11.40 3.12 6.08
C SER A 108 -12.20 4.02 7.04
N GLY A 109 -11.57 4.64 8.03
CA GLY A 109 -12.29 5.16 9.18
C GLY A 109 -13.15 4.05 9.81
N PHE A 110 -14.42 4.34 10.12
CA PHE A 110 -15.39 3.37 10.61
C PHE A 110 -16.20 2.66 9.50
N ALA A 111 -15.85 2.84 8.22
CA ALA A 111 -16.48 2.09 7.14
C ALA A 111 -16.23 0.58 7.29
N ASP A 112 -17.22 -0.23 6.89
CA ASP A 112 -17.09 -1.68 6.92
C ASP A 112 -16.09 -2.14 5.85
N ILE A 113 -15.02 -2.82 6.27
CA ILE A 113 -13.96 -3.29 5.37
C ILE A 113 -14.50 -4.32 4.35
N GLY A 114 -15.45 -5.16 4.74
CA GLY A 114 -16.07 -6.12 3.83
C GLY A 114 -16.84 -5.43 2.70
N LEU A 115 -17.62 -4.40 3.02
CA LEU A 115 -18.31 -3.57 2.02
C LEU A 115 -17.33 -2.79 1.13
N LEU A 116 -16.22 -2.29 1.70
CA LEU A 116 -15.17 -1.63 0.92
C LEU A 116 -14.50 -2.60 -0.05
N ILE A 117 -14.18 -3.83 0.37
CA ILE A 117 -13.66 -4.89 -0.51
C ILE A 117 -14.66 -5.14 -1.64
N ASP A 118 -15.94 -5.32 -1.30
CA ASP A 118 -16.97 -5.64 -2.28
C ASP A 118 -17.15 -4.54 -3.32
N ALA A 119 -17.29 -3.30 -2.88
CA ALA A 119 -17.45 -2.15 -3.79
C ALA A 119 -16.22 -1.99 -4.69
N THR A 120 -15.02 -2.16 -4.12
CA THR A 120 -13.76 -1.97 -4.85
C THR A 120 -13.56 -3.03 -5.92
N PHE A 121 -13.75 -4.31 -5.61
CA PHE A 121 -13.61 -5.37 -6.61
C PHE A 121 -14.79 -5.42 -7.58
N GLN A 122 -15.98 -4.99 -7.19
CA GLN A 122 -17.08 -4.81 -8.14
C GLN A 122 -16.77 -3.71 -9.16
N GLN A 123 -16.05 -2.67 -8.77
CA GLN A 123 -15.64 -1.59 -9.66
C GLN A 123 -14.44 -1.96 -10.53
N TYR A 124 -13.39 -2.57 -9.97
CA TYR A 124 -12.09 -2.70 -10.65
C TYR A 124 -11.59 -4.14 -10.80
N GLY A 125 -12.26 -5.14 -10.24
CA GLY A 125 -11.80 -6.53 -10.23
C GLY A 125 -11.75 -7.18 -11.62
N HIS A 126 -12.31 -6.55 -12.66
CA HIS A 126 -12.19 -7.01 -14.05
C HIS A 126 -10.80 -6.75 -14.65
N HIS A 127 -10.01 -5.86 -14.07
CA HIS A 127 -8.67 -5.53 -14.56
C HIS A 127 -7.67 -6.63 -14.20
N PRO A 128 -6.98 -7.27 -15.18
CA PRO A 128 -5.95 -8.28 -14.91
C PRO A 128 -4.73 -7.74 -14.15
N SER A 129 -4.50 -6.41 -14.14
CA SER A 129 -3.46 -5.80 -13.30
C SER A 129 -3.79 -5.86 -11.80
N ILE A 130 -5.05 -6.01 -11.40
CA ILE A 130 -5.43 -6.09 -9.98
C ILE A 130 -5.05 -7.45 -9.43
N ILE A 131 -4.25 -7.44 -8.37
CA ILE A 131 -3.78 -8.66 -7.69
C ILE A 131 -4.24 -8.76 -6.24
N GLY A 132 -4.93 -7.75 -5.72
CA GLY A 132 -5.31 -7.77 -4.32
C GLY A 132 -5.85 -6.47 -3.79
N PHE A 133 -6.00 -6.47 -2.47
CA PHE A 133 -6.58 -5.39 -1.69
C PHE A 133 -5.66 -5.03 -0.52
N GLY A 134 -5.71 -3.77 -0.10
CA GLY A 134 -4.88 -3.23 0.96
C GLY A 134 -5.71 -2.47 1.99
N VAL A 135 -5.42 -2.70 3.27
CA VAL A 135 -5.96 -1.88 4.36
C VAL A 135 -4.83 -1.11 5.00
N ASP A 136 -4.94 0.21 4.96
CA ASP A 136 -4.14 1.09 5.79
C ASP A 136 -4.75 1.14 7.19
N VAL A 137 -4.16 0.37 8.11
CA VAL A 137 -4.71 0.10 9.43
C VAL A 137 -4.60 1.34 10.35
N GLU A 138 -3.73 2.31 10.01
CA GLU A 138 -3.62 3.58 10.74
C GLU A 138 -4.98 4.30 10.78
N TRP A 139 -5.81 4.05 9.78
CA TRP A 139 -7.11 4.67 9.62
C TRP A 139 -8.27 3.78 10.08
N TYR A 140 -8.02 2.52 10.46
CA TYR A 140 -9.09 1.60 10.86
C TYR A 140 -9.71 2.04 12.20
N ARG A 141 -10.99 2.43 12.15
CA ARG A 141 -11.76 3.01 13.26
C ARG A 141 -11.07 4.20 13.92
N SER A 142 -10.28 4.94 13.15
CA SER A 142 -9.71 6.21 13.59
C SER A 142 -10.76 7.33 13.48
N LYS A 143 -10.75 8.24 14.45
CA LYS A 143 -11.72 9.32 14.61
C LYS A 143 -11.24 10.66 14.03
N CYS A 144 -9.92 10.81 13.88
CA CYS A 144 -9.26 12.04 13.49
C CYS A 144 -7.83 11.74 12.99
N ASP A 145 -7.21 12.71 12.31
CA ASP A 145 -5.79 12.64 11.99
C ASP A 145 -4.95 12.59 13.28
N GLY A 146 -4.11 11.57 13.42
CA GLY A 146 -3.32 11.28 14.62
C GLY A 146 -4.09 10.67 15.80
N CYS A 147 -5.38 10.38 15.64
CA CYS A 147 -6.12 9.58 16.63
C CYS A 147 -5.66 8.11 16.59
N LYS A 148 -5.74 7.44 17.73
CA LYS A 148 -5.47 6.00 17.82
C LYS A 148 -6.49 5.21 16.99
N ASN A 149 -6.00 4.29 16.17
CA ASN A 149 -6.78 3.27 15.48
C ASN A 149 -7.21 2.12 16.41
N GLU A 150 -8.14 1.28 15.96
CA GLU A 150 -8.37 -0.02 16.59
C GLU A 150 -7.35 -1.04 16.06
N PRO A 151 -6.69 -1.85 16.91
CA PRO A 151 -5.81 -2.92 16.43
C PRO A 151 -6.59 -3.97 15.63
N VAL A 152 -5.99 -4.50 14.58
CA VAL A 152 -6.55 -5.62 13.82
C VAL A 152 -6.28 -6.91 14.57
N THR A 153 -7.35 -7.65 14.87
CA THR A 153 -7.24 -8.97 15.50
C THR A 153 -6.99 -10.06 14.47
N ASP A 154 -6.52 -11.22 14.94
CA ASP A 154 -6.34 -12.42 14.11
C ASP A 154 -7.64 -12.84 13.38
N GLU A 155 -8.77 -12.78 14.09
CA GLU A 155 -10.10 -13.09 13.54
C GLU A 155 -10.46 -12.14 12.39
N LEU A 156 -10.26 -10.82 12.58
CA LEU A 156 -10.54 -9.82 11.56
C LEU A 156 -9.64 -9.99 10.34
N ALA A 157 -8.33 -10.17 10.54
CA ALA A 157 -7.38 -10.36 9.45
C ALA A 157 -7.74 -11.59 8.60
N LYS A 158 -8.13 -12.70 9.25
CA LYS A 158 -8.59 -13.91 8.57
C LYS A 158 -9.86 -13.66 7.76
N VAL A 159 -10.86 -13.02 8.36
CA VAL A 159 -12.13 -12.70 7.67
C VAL A 159 -11.90 -11.82 6.45
N TRP A 160 -11.03 -10.81 6.55
CA TRP A 160 -10.71 -9.92 5.43
C TRP A 160 -9.93 -10.65 4.33
N GLU A 161 -8.98 -11.52 4.69
CA GLU A 161 -8.23 -12.29 3.71
C GLU A 161 -9.14 -13.29 2.97
N GLU A 162 -9.99 -14.02 3.69
CA GLU A 162 -10.96 -14.94 3.10
C GLU A 162 -11.92 -14.21 2.16
N LYS A 163 -12.34 -12.99 2.54
CA LYS A 163 -13.18 -12.13 1.72
C LYS A 163 -12.47 -11.71 0.42
N VAL A 164 -11.21 -11.27 0.49
CA VAL A 164 -10.41 -10.95 -0.70
C VAL A 164 -10.26 -12.18 -1.61
N LYS A 165 -9.90 -13.33 -1.03
CA LYS A 165 -9.71 -14.59 -1.77
C LYS A 165 -11.02 -15.18 -2.33
N SER A 166 -12.19 -14.73 -1.87
CA SER A 166 -13.48 -15.14 -2.44
C SER A 166 -13.76 -14.56 -3.82
N TYR A 167 -13.12 -13.42 -4.16
CA TYR A 167 -13.19 -12.83 -5.50
C TYR A 167 -12.27 -13.53 -6.49
N ASN A 168 -11.06 -13.85 -6.03
CA ASN A 168 -10.10 -14.67 -6.75
C ASN A 168 -9.13 -15.29 -5.75
N HIS A 169 -9.01 -16.63 -5.76
CA HIS A 169 -8.14 -17.35 -4.82
C HIS A 169 -6.65 -16.95 -4.91
N SER A 170 -6.22 -16.39 -6.05
CA SER A 170 -4.85 -15.88 -6.20
C SER A 170 -4.66 -14.46 -5.68
N TYR A 171 -5.72 -13.76 -5.29
CA TYR A 171 -5.60 -12.42 -4.71
C TYR A 171 -4.96 -12.47 -3.33
N GLN A 172 -4.23 -11.41 -3.02
CA GLN A 172 -3.55 -11.21 -1.76
C GLN A 172 -4.15 -10.01 -1.01
N LEU A 173 -4.22 -10.14 0.31
CA LEU A 173 -4.47 -9.02 1.21
C LEU A 173 -3.12 -8.47 1.66
N PHE A 174 -2.98 -7.15 1.69
CA PHE A 174 -1.94 -6.53 2.52
C PHE A 174 -2.57 -5.76 3.68
N LEU A 175 -1.85 -5.74 4.80
CA LEU A 175 -2.13 -4.87 5.94
C LEU A 175 -0.92 -3.97 6.20
N LYS A 176 -1.15 -2.67 6.31
CA LYS A 176 -0.11 -1.66 6.48
C LYS A 176 -0.29 -0.92 7.80
N HIS A 177 0.79 -0.73 8.54
CA HIS A 177 0.82 0.10 9.74
C HIS A 177 2.26 0.39 10.16
N TYR A 178 2.53 1.55 10.76
CA TYR A 178 3.84 1.90 11.30
C TYR A 178 4.17 1.07 12.57
N ASP A 179 3.20 0.90 13.46
CA ASP A 179 3.31 0.03 14.63
C ASP A 179 2.80 -1.40 14.35
N LYS A 180 3.73 -2.37 14.30
CA LYS A 180 3.43 -3.80 14.10
C LYS A 180 2.48 -4.41 15.13
N PHE A 181 2.32 -3.81 16.31
CA PHE A 181 1.37 -4.29 17.32
C PHE A 181 -0.07 -3.87 17.05
N GLN A 182 -0.32 -3.04 16.03
CA GLN A 182 -1.67 -2.77 15.52
C GLN A 182 -2.13 -3.78 14.45
N LEU A 183 -1.22 -4.67 14.01
CA LEU A 183 -1.46 -5.73 13.03
C LEU A 183 -1.77 -7.06 13.75
N PRO A 184 -2.35 -8.08 13.06
CA PRO A 184 -2.73 -9.34 13.69
C PRO A 184 -1.55 -10.00 14.44
N PRO A 185 -1.70 -10.28 15.75
CA PRO A 185 -0.57 -10.74 16.58
C PRO A 185 -0.04 -12.10 16.12
N THR A 186 -0.89 -13.03 15.68
CA THR A 186 -0.46 -14.40 15.35
C THR A 186 -0.96 -14.94 14.02
N TYR A 187 -2.08 -14.43 13.50
CA TYR A 187 -2.56 -14.80 12.18
C TYR A 187 -1.60 -14.25 11.14
N ARG A 188 -1.20 -15.11 10.20
CA ARG A 188 -0.25 -14.77 9.16
C ARG A 188 -0.83 -14.95 7.77
N GLY A 189 -1.60 -16.02 7.54
CA GLY A 189 -2.19 -16.31 6.24
C GLY A 189 -1.17 -16.22 5.11
N ASP A 190 -1.64 -15.80 3.94
CA ASP A 190 -0.84 -15.32 2.80
C ASP A 190 -0.90 -13.77 2.74
N ILE A 191 -0.96 -13.13 3.92
CA ILE A 191 -0.99 -11.68 4.05
C ILE A 191 0.41 -11.11 3.84
N ILE A 192 0.47 -10.02 3.09
CA ILE A 192 1.65 -9.16 2.98
C ILE A 192 1.57 -8.06 4.05
N PHE A 193 2.62 -7.88 4.85
CA PHE A 193 2.67 -6.81 5.84
C PHE A 193 3.52 -5.65 5.33
N ILE A 194 3.01 -4.42 5.46
CA ILE A 194 3.73 -3.23 4.99
C ILE A 194 4.07 -2.34 6.18
N ASP A 195 5.36 -2.05 6.32
CA ASP A 195 5.84 -1.01 7.24
C ASP A 195 5.85 0.32 6.49
N ASP A 196 5.24 1.33 7.10
CA ASP A 196 5.17 2.67 6.57
C ASP A 196 5.61 3.74 7.57
N THR A 197 6.38 3.33 8.58
CA THR A 197 7.01 4.20 9.57
C THR A 197 7.87 5.27 8.90
N GLN A 198 7.88 6.46 9.50
CA GLN A 198 8.57 7.64 9.01
C GLN A 198 9.01 8.52 10.19
N LYS A 199 9.74 9.60 9.90
CA LYS A 199 10.27 10.58 10.88
C LYS A 199 11.42 10.01 11.72
N PHE A 200 12.28 9.22 11.10
CA PHE A 200 13.50 8.72 11.71
C PHE A 200 14.53 9.83 11.86
N SER A 201 15.30 9.78 12.94
CA SER A 201 16.40 10.72 13.15
C SER A 201 17.63 10.40 12.29
N SER A 202 17.75 9.16 11.80
CA SER A 202 18.87 8.69 11.00
C SER A 202 18.52 7.50 10.10
N TYR A 203 19.39 7.24 9.11
CA TYR A 203 19.28 6.06 8.25
C TYR A 203 19.44 4.74 9.01
N GLU A 204 20.27 4.71 10.06
CA GLU A 204 20.47 3.52 10.88
C GLU A 204 19.21 3.18 11.69
N GLU A 205 18.56 4.18 12.27
CA GLU A 205 17.28 4.01 12.97
C GLU A 205 16.19 3.49 12.02
N PHE A 206 16.08 4.09 10.82
CA PHE A 206 15.20 3.60 9.76
C PHE A 206 15.44 2.12 9.44
N LEU A 207 16.70 1.72 9.23
CA LEU A 207 17.02 0.33 8.91
C LEU A 207 16.69 -0.60 10.09
N ASN A 208 16.96 -0.19 11.31
CA ASN A 208 16.68 -1.02 12.49
C ASN A 208 15.18 -1.28 12.65
N GLU A 209 14.33 -0.25 12.49
CA GLU A 209 12.87 -0.39 12.56
C GLU A 209 12.34 -1.34 11.49
N MET A 210 12.71 -1.10 10.22
CA MET A 210 12.22 -1.88 9.09
C MET A 210 12.61 -3.36 9.21
N ILE A 211 13.80 -3.66 9.72
CA ILE A 211 14.25 -5.04 9.94
C ILE A 211 13.53 -5.68 11.14
N ASP A 212 13.33 -4.95 12.23
CA ASP A 212 12.58 -5.42 13.39
C ASP A 212 11.09 -5.65 13.06
N PHE A 213 10.51 -4.88 12.16
CA PHE A 213 9.19 -5.13 11.58
C PHE A 213 9.18 -6.43 10.77
N ALA A 214 10.15 -6.58 9.86
CA ALA A 214 10.24 -7.75 8.99
C ALA A 214 10.40 -9.06 9.77
N ASP A 215 11.29 -9.06 10.77
CA ASP A 215 11.56 -10.21 11.63
C ASP A 215 10.33 -10.58 12.49
N TYR A 216 9.51 -9.61 12.90
CA TYR A 216 8.26 -9.87 13.65
C TYR A 216 7.23 -10.68 12.86
N PHE A 217 7.14 -10.46 11.54
CA PHE A 217 6.26 -11.21 10.66
C PHE A 217 6.89 -12.48 10.08
N GLY A 218 8.16 -12.73 10.40
CA GLY A 218 8.85 -14.00 10.15
C GLY A 218 8.89 -14.37 8.66
N THR A 219 8.19 -15.45 8.28
CA THR A 219 8.25 -15.95 6.89
C THR A 219 7.28 -15.26 5.94
N ASN A 220 6.39 -14.39 6.44
CA ASN A 220 5.48 -13.65 5.58
C ASN A 220 6.25 -12.71 4.64
N SER A 221 5.62 -12.44 3.50
CA SER A 221 6.07 -11.38 2.61
C SER A 221 5.91 -10.03 3.31
N VAL A 222 6.91 -9.18 3.16
CA VAL A 222 6.88 -7.81 3.70
C VAL A 222 7.17 -6.81 2.62
N MET A 223 6.61 -5.60 2.72
CA MET A 223 7.04 -4.47 1.90
C MET A 223 7.40 -3.28 2.80
N PHE A 224 8.33 -2.48 2.33
CA PHE A 224 8.74 -1.25 3.00
C PHE A 224 8.30 -0.07 2.17
N GLN A 225 7.47 0.79 2.76
CA GLN A 225 7.08 2.06 2.17
C GLN A 225 8.09 3.14 2.59
N ILE A 226 8.79 3.71 1.60
CA ILE A 226 9.95 4.58 1.80
C ILE A 226 9.81 5.91 1.04
N GLY A 227 10.71 6.84 1.31
CA GLY A 227 10.81 8.10 0.57
C GLY A 227 9.99 9.24 1.15
N TYR A 228 9.52 9.14 2.39
CA TYR A 228 8.78 10.22 3.04
C TYR A 228 9.59 11.51 3.15
N LYS A 229 8.88 12.64 3.08
CA LYS A 229 9.47 13.98 3.18
C LYS A 229 10.13 14.22 4.54
N SER A 230 9.58 13.66 5.62
CA SER A 230 10.15 13.73 6.98
C SER A 230 11.56 13.17 7.06
N ASP A 231 11.85 12.16 6.24
CA ASP A 231 13.10 11.40 6.25
C ASP A 231 14.13 11.93 5.26
N LYS A 232 13.73 12.91 4.45
CA LYS A 232 14.58 13.54 3.43
C LYS A 232 15.92 14.04 3.94
N PRO A 233 16.02 14.68 5.12
CA PRO A 233 17.30 15.18 5.61
C PRO A 233 18.41 14.13 5.65
N TRP A 234 18.09 12.86 5.88
CA TRP A 234 19.08 11.78 5.86
C TRP A 234 19.12 11.04 4.52
N TRP A 235 17.97 10.75 3.88
CA TRP A 235 18.01 9.94 2.66
C TRP A 235 18.60 10.68 1.46
N GLU A 236 18.49 12.01 1.39
CA GLU A 236 19.03 12.79 0.27
C GLU A 236 20.56 12.81 0.24
N GLN A 237 21.19 12.40 1.34
CA GLN A 237 22.65 12.29 1.48
C GLN A 237 23.18 10.92 1.03
N LEU A 238 22.29 9.96 0.74
CA LEU A 238 22.68 8.62 0.32
C LEU A 238 23.20 8.61 -1.14
N PRO A 239 24.06 7.63 -1.49
CA PRO A 239 24.46 7.42 -2.88
C PRO A 239 23.26 7.19 -3.82
N GLN A 240 23.31 7.83 -4.98
CA GLN A 240 22.32 7.65 -6.04
C GLN A 240 22.55 6.33 -6.81
N PRO A 241 21.48 5.64 -7.29
CA PRO A 241 20.07 5.96 -7.08
C PRO A 241 19.61 5.63 -5.65
N ILE A 242 19.04 6.61 -4.96
CA ILE A 242 18.65 6.48 -3.54
C ILE A 242 17.70 5.29 -3.29
N PRO A 243 16.64 5.06 -4.10
CA PRO A 243 15.76 3.90 -3.90
C PRO A 243 16.51 2.58 -4.04
N GLN A 244 17.49 2.50 -4.95
CA GLN A 244 18.32 1.33 -5.13
C GLN A 244 19.17 1.04 -3.90
N LYS A 245 19.83 2.08 -3.36
CA LYS A 245 20.67 1.96 -2.17
C LYS A 245 19.87 1.48 -0.96
N ILE A 246 18.73 2.11 -0.68
CA ILE A 246 17.86 1.74 0.45
C ILE A 246 17.36 0.30 0.29
N GLY A 247 16.84 -0.05 -0.89
CA GLY A 247 16.32 -1.39 -1.13
C GLY A 247 17.40 -2.47 -1.00
N GLN A 248 18.61 -2.24 -1.50
CA GLN A 248 19.74 -3.19 -1.35
C GLN A 248 20.10 -3.44 0.12
N ASP A 249 20.13 -2.39 0.94
CA ASP A 249 20.47 -2.53 2.36
C ASP A 249 19.36 -3.26 3.13
N LEU A 250 18.09 -2.96 2.85
CA LEU A 250 16.93 -3.68 3.42
C LEU A 250 16.95 -5.16 3.02
N ALA A 251 17.16 -5.45 1.75
CA ALA A 251 17.28 -6.80 1.20
C ALA A 251 18.40 -7.60 1.86
N GLN A 252 19.57 -6.99 2.01
CA GLN A 252 20.75 -7.62 2.60
C GLN A 252 20.58 -7.91 4.10
N LYS A 253 19.85 -7.05 4.81
CA LYS A 253 19.67 -7.15 6.27
C LYS A 253 18.45 -7.98 6.67
N SER A 254 17.42 -8.02 5.83
CA SER A 254 16.18 -8.75 6.11
C SER A 254 16.38 -10.26 5.96
N SER A 255 15.80 -11.01 6.90
CA SER A 255 15.75 -12.47 6.85
C SER A 255 14.60 -13.00 5.97
N ASN A 256 13.67 -12.13 5.55
CA ASN A 256 12.50 -12.49 4.76
C ASN A 256 12.89 -12.87 3.34
N ARG A 257 12.18 -13.86 2.77
CA ARG A 257 12.44 -14.35 1.41
C ARG A 257 11.89 -13.44 0.33
N ASP A 258 10.79 -12.76 0.65
CA ASP A 258 10.02 -11.94 -0.27
C ASP A 258 9.87 -10.53 0.33
N VAL A 259 10.66 -9.60 -0.19
CA VAL A 259 10.68 -8.18 0.21
C VAL A 259 10.13 -7.31 -0.91
N GLY A 260 9.33 -6.31 -0.55
CA GLY A 260 8.88 -5.23 -1.43
C GLY A 260 9.54 -3.88 -1.07
N VAL A 261 9.83 -3.05 -2.08
CA VAL A 261 10.30 -1.67 -1.88
C VAL A 261 9.39 -0.71 -2.64
N ILE A 262 8.62 0.10 -1.90
CA ILE A 262 7.58 0.96 -2.44
C ILE A 262 7.90 2.42 -2.12
N TRP A 263 8.09 3.26 -3.15
CA TRP A 263 8.35 4.67 -2.96
C TRP A 263 7.05 5.48 -2.88
N VAL A 264 6.92 6.37 -1.90
CA VAL A 264 5.71 7.20 -1.73
C VAL A 264 5.59 8.33 -2.75
N ASP A 265 4.36 8.69 -3.08
CA ASP A 265 4.04 9.74 -4.03
C ASP A 265 4.47 11.16 -3.59
N PHE A 266 4.56 11.42 -2.29
CA PHE A 266 4.91 12.72 -1.72
C PHE A 266 6.23 13.33 -2.23
N THR A 267 7.19 12.48 -2.60
CA THR A 267 8.52 12.89 -3.08
C THR A 267 8.87 12.26 -4.44
N LEU A 268 7.88 11.68 -5.12
CA LEU A 268 8.12 10.90 -6.34
C LEU A 268 8.79 11.72 -7.44
N LYS A 269 8.46 13.01 -7.56
CA LYS A 269 9.07 13.94 -8.53
C LYS A 269 10.57 14.15 -8.31
N GLU A 270 11.09 13.81 -7.14
CA GLU A 270 12.50 14.05 -6.79
C GLU A 270 13.41 12.88 -7.19
N ILE A 271 12.85 11.69 -7.41
CA ILE A 271 13.62 10.47 -7.67
C ILE A 271 13.37 9.84 -9.05
N ILE A 272 12.33 10.31 -9.77
CA ILE A 272 12.07 9.89 -11.14
C ILE A 272 12.77 10.89 -12.09
N PRO A 273 13.73 10.42 -12.92
CA PRO A 273 14.43 11.25 -13.89
C PRO A 273 13.52 11.90 -14.94
#